data_AF-X6IR74-F1
#
_entry.id   AF-X6IR74-F1
#
_cell.length_a   1.000
_cell.length_b   1.000
_cell.length_c   1.000
_cell.angle_alpha   90.00
_cell.angle_beta   90.00
_cell.angle_gamma   90.00
#
_symmetry.space_group_name_H-M   'P 1'
#
loop_
_entity.id
_entity.type
_entity.pdbx_description
1 polymer ?
#
loop_
_entity_poly.entity_id
_entity_poly.type
_entity_poly.pdbx_seq_one_letter_code
_entity_poly.pdbx_strand_id
1 'polypeptide(L)'
;SGEIAKALGMQPSAAESERMARPPTENLEAYDFYLRAEQTARTGRRDGLREALTLYDKAEQLDPAFAEAFAADASTTVYIWRESFNDIMQSAPARKRAYEKASRALQLDPDLSSPYAILGIMQVVDRRYEEAIASVERAVALGPGDAETQIALGYVQLFAGSHAEAAEAVETALRLDPNLSPVNRQIAGLVFLIQGSNDRAIEALERTRDDAPSVGDFTITLGAAYARAGRLQDARAAVAEGLGAMSTPGFDSLSAYRLNGAQYRNPQDLALIVDALQQAGLPEWPFGFTGDEHNRLKGKEIASLVLGHTLQGQLEPGLQPAFLQIGSDGKAAFRSTTRLVTETVRVDGDLLCELSENMFGRPDCGPVYKRRDDGGGGYSFVNSSKVFHFTVVQ
;
A
#
# COMPACT_ATOMS: atom_id res chain seq x y z
N SER A 1 -20.12 -4.71 -17.10
CA SER A 1 -20.81 -5.06 -15.85
C SER A 1 -22.28 -5.41 -16.07
N GLY A 2 -23.20 -4.47 -16.33
CA GLY A 2 -24.66 -4.67 -16.20
C GLY A 2 -25.30 -5.95 -16.78
N GLU A 3 -25.03 -6.31 -18.04
CA GLU A 3 -25.58 -7.56 -18.62
C GLU A 3 -24.99 -8.83 -18.00
N ILE A 4 -23.71 -8.78 -17.60
CA ILE A 4 -23.00 -9.89 -16.95
C ILE A 4 -23.51 -10.07 -15.52
N ALA A 5 -23.66 -8.99 -14.76
CA ALA A 5 -24.27 -9.01 -13.42
C ALA A 5 -25.67 -9.64 -13.47
N LYS A 6 -26.51 -9.21 -14.43
CA LYS A 6 -27.84 -9.78 -14.66
C LYS A 6 -27.80 -11.28 -15.02
N ALA A 7 -26.82 -11.72 -15.82
CA ALA A 7 -26.61 -13.14 -16.14
C ALA A 7 -26.14 -13.97 -14.94
N LEU A 8 -25.43 -13.36 -13.98
CA LEU A 8 -25.05 -13.95 -12.70
C LEU A 8 -26.18 -13.91 -11.65
N GLY A 9 -27.39 -13.44 -12.01
CA GLY A 9 -28.51 -13.28 -11.09
C GLY A 9 -28.38 -12.07 -10.15
N MET A 10 -27.31 -11.28 -10.28
CA MET A 10 -27.06 -10.06 -9.53
C MET A 10 -27.83 -8.92 -10.17
N GLN A 11 -29.07 -8.74 -9.74
CA GLN A 11 -29.84 -7.54 -10.11
C GLN A 11 -29.35 -6.34 -9.29
N PRO A 12 -29.27 -5.14 -9.90
CA PRO A 12 -28.95 -3.94 -9.17
C PRO A 12 -29.97 -3.70 -8.05
N SER A 13 -29.54 -3.10 -6.95
CA SER A 13 -30.46 -2.76 -5.86
C SER A 13 -31.52 -1.75 -6.34
N ALA A 14 -32.63 -1.62 -5.61
CA ALA A 14 -33.65 -0.62 -5.95
C ALA A 14 -33.06 0.82 -5.94
N ALA A 15 -32.18 1.12 -4.97
CA ALA A 15 -31.47 2.39 -4.86
C ALA A 15 -30.43 2.58 -5.98
N GLU A 16 -29.70 1.54 -6.37
CA GLU A 16 -28.80 1.57 -7.54
C GLU A 16 -29.58 1.84 -8.84
N SER A 17 -30.71 1.16 -9.04
CA SER A 17 -31.57 1.33 -10.22
C SER A 17 -32.17 2.73 -10.31
N GLU A 18 -32.60 3.32 -9.20
CA GLU A 18 -33.17 4.66 -9.15
C GLU A 18 -32.12 5.76 -9.43
N ARG A 19 -30.87 5.56 -8.97
CA ARG A 19 -29.76 6.49 -9.23
C ARG A 19 -29.26 6.43 -10.66
N MET A 20 -29.14 5.25 -11.25
CA MET A 20 -28.81 5.11 -12.68
C MET A 20 -29.82 5.83 -13.61
N ALA A 21 -31.01 6.15 -13.12
CA ALA A 21 -32.04 6.89 -13.83
C ALA A 21 -32.05 8.42 -13.59
N ARG A 22 -31.14 8.96 -12.75
CA ARG A 22 -31.04 10.39 -12.42
C ARG A 22 -29.64 10.94 -12.75
N PRO A 23 -29.52 12.22 -13.15
CA PRO A 23 -28.21 12.87 -13.19
C PRO A 23 -27.68 13.02 -11.75
N PRO A 24 -26.38 12.81 -11.49
CA PRO A 24 -25.82 12.83 -10.14
C PRO A 24 -25.61 14.26 -9.59
N THR A 25 -25.80 15.28 -10.42
CA THR A 25 -25.86 16.69 -10.02
C THR A 25 -26.73 17.48 -11.01
N GLU A 26 -27.37 18.56 -10.55
CA GLU A 26 -28.02 19.55 -11.41
C GLU A 26 -27.02 20.59 -11.96
N ASN A 27 -25.81 20.69 -11.38
CA ASN A 27 -24.77 21.61 -11.83
C ASN A 27 -23.95 21.01 -12.98
N LEU A 28 -24.32 21.40 -14.20
CA LEU A 28 -23.66 20.93 -15.43
C LEU A 28 -22.16 21.28 -15.51
N GLU A 29 -21.70 22.36 -14.88
CA GLU A 29 -20.28 22.72 -14.86
C GLU A 29 -19.50 21.80 -13.91
N ALA A 30 -20.05 21.51 -12.72
CA ALA A 30 -19.50 20.50 -11.82
C ALA A 30 -19.45 19.11 -12.48
N TYR A 31 -20.49 18.76 -13.26
CA TYR A 31 -20.56 17.51 -13.99
C TYR A 31 -19.50 17.39 -15.11
N ASP A 32 -19.20 18.46 -15.86
CA ASP A 32 -18.09 18.45 -16.83
C ASP A 32 -16.74 18.19 -16.14
N PHE A 33 -16.46 18.90 -15.05
CA PHE A 33 -15.23 18.69 -14.28
C PHE A 33 -15.12 17.26 -13.75
N TYR A 34 -16.20 16.70 -13.22
CA TYR A 34 -16.26 15.31 -12.77
C TYR A 34 -16.02 14.30 -13.91
N LEU A 35 -16.70 14.42 -15.04
CA LEU A 35 -16.54 13.49 -16.17
C LEU A 35 -15.11 13.52 -16.74
N ARG A 36 -14.47 14.68 -16.73
CA ARG A 36 -13.07 14.83 -17.15
C ARG A 36 -12.10 14.25 -16.12
N ALA A 37 -12.40 14.40 -14.83
CA ALA A 37 -11.63 13.78 -13.75
C ALA A 37 -11.66 12.24 -13.85
N GLU A 38 -12.85 11.68 -14.05
CA GLU A 38 -13.08 10.26 -14.33
C GLU A 38 -12.29 9.78 -15.55
N GLN A 39 -12.34 10.54 -16.66
CA GLN A 39 -11.61 10.20 -17.88
C GLN A 39 -10.08 10.17 -17.68
N THR A 40 -9.51 11.13 -16.95
CA THR A 40 -8.06 11.19 -16.72
C THR A 40 -7.61 10.18 -15.65
N ALA A 41 -8.39 9.97 -14.60
CA ALA A 41 -8.16 8.97 -13.55
C ALA A 41 -8.09 7.55 -14.12
N ARG A 42 -9.03 7.18 -15.01
CA ARG A 42 -9.08 5.86 -15.69
C ARG A 42 -7.82 5.52 -16.47
N THR A 43 -6.96 6.49 -16.80
CA THR A 43 -5.69 6.19 -17.47
C THR A 43 -4.62 5.61 -16.53
N GLY A 44 -4.79 5.73 -15.20
CA GLY A 44 -3.81 5.31 -14.19
C GLY A 44 -2.47 6.05 -14.22
N ARG A 45 -2.23 6.92 -15.20
CA ARG A 45 -0.96 7.65 -15.38
C ARG A 45 -0.82 8.74 -14.33
N ARG A 46 0.37 8.89 -13.75
CA ARG A 46 0.62 9.84 -12.65
C ARG A 46 0.15 11.27 -12.91
N ASP A 47 0.36 11.79 -14.12
CA ASP A 47 -0.09 13.16 -14.46
C ASP A 47 -1.62 13.24 -14.63
N GLY A 48 -2.25 12.19 -15.16
CA GLY A 48 -3.72 12.10 -15.24
C GLY A 48 -4.36 12.00 -13.86
N LEU A 49 -3.72 11.31 -12.92
CA LEU A 49 -4.16 11.23 -11.51
C LEU A 49 -4.02 12.58 -10.78
N ARG A 50 -2.92 13.32 -11.00
CA ARG A 50 -2.76 14.71 -10.49
C ARG A 50 -3.83 15.65 -11.05
N GLU A 51 -4.11 15.52 -12.35
CA GLU A 51 -5.15 16.31 -13.01
C GLU A 51 -6.54 15.93 -12.45
N ALA A 52 -6.85 14.64 -12.30
CA ALA A 52 -8.12 14.16 -11.76
C ALA A 52 -8.43 14.73 -10.38
N LEU A 53 -7.49 14.66 -9.42
CA LEU A 53 -7.68 15.27 -8.09
C LEU A 53 -7.99 16.78 -8.18
N THR A 54 -7.32 17.50 -9.08
CA THR A 54 -7.54 18.93 -9.31
C THR A 54 -8.90 19.22 -9.97
N LEU A 55 -9.43 18.29 -10.76
CA LEU A 55 -10.74 18.39 -11.40
C LEU A 55 -11.87 18.02 -10.41
N TYR A 56 -11.68 17.01 -9.56
CA TYR A 56 -12.61 16.71 -8.46
C TYR A 56 -12.75 17.88 -7.47
N ASP A 57 -11.64 18.47 -7.02
CA ASP A 57 -11.68 19.65 -6.13
C ASP A 57 -12.47 20.83 -6.73
N LYS A 58 -12.52 20.96 -8.08
CA LYS A 58 -13.37 21.96 -8.76
C LYS A 58 -14.84 21.54 -8.82
N ALA A 59 -15.12 20.28 -9.14
CA ALA A 59 -16.49 19.75 -9.17
C ALA A 59 -17.17 19.92 -7.80
N GLU A 60 -16.49 19.55 -6.72
CA GLU A 60 -16.96 19.71 -5.34
C GLU A 60 -17.09 21.18 -4.89
N GLN A 61 -16.24 22.08 -5.39
CA GLN A 61 -16.35 23.51 -5.09
C GLN A 61 -17.58 24.13 -5.77
N LEU A 62 -17.89 23.69 -6.99
CA LEU A 62 -19.05 24.14 -7.77
C LEU A 62 -20.36 23.52 -7.29
N ASP A 63 -20.33 22.27 -6.82
CA ASP A 63 -21.44 21.62 -6.15
C ASP A 63 -21.00 20.83 -4.89
N PRO A 64 -21.07 21.48 -3.71
CA PRO A 64 -20.77 20.83 -2.43
C PRO A 64 -21.75 19.71 -2.02
N ALA A 65 -22.78 19.42 -2.82
CA ALA A 65 -23.73 18.33 -2.62
C ALA A 65 -23.54 17.14 -3.59
N PHE A 66 -22.57 17.22 -4.51
CA PHE A 66 -22.29 16.19 -5.53
C PHE A 66 -21.58 14.97 -4.95
N ALA A 67 -22.36 14.04 -4.37
CA ALA A 67 -21.87 12.90 -3.59
C ALA A 67 -20.88 11.99 -4.36
N GLU A 68 -21.14 11.74 -5.64
CA GLU A 68 -20.31 10.89 -6.50
C GLU A 68 -18.95 11.51 -6.81
N ALA A 69 -18.83 12.85 -6.86
CA ALA A 69 -17.53 13.51 -7.02
C ALA A 69 -16.63 13.28 -5.80
N PHE A 70 -17.19 13.44 -4.59
CA PHE A 70 -16.48 13.09 -3.35
C PHE A 70 -16.11 11.60 -3.29
N ALA A 71 -16.98 10.70 -3.77
CA ALA A 71 -16.72 9.26 -3.81
C ALA A 71 -15.59 8.89 -4.79
N ALA A 72 -15.58 9.49 -5.99
CA ALA A 72 -14.57 9.25 -7.02
C ALA A 72 -13.20 9.83 -6.64
N ASP A 73 -13.16 10.99 -5.97
CA ASP A 73 -11.94 11.51 -5.36
C ASP A 73 -11.40 10.59 -4.28
N ALA A 74 -12.26 10.10 -3.39
CA ALA A 74 -11.87 9.14 -2.35
C ALA A 74 -11.30 7.85 -2.97
N SER A 75 -11.91 7.32 -4.03
CA SER A 75 -11.42 6.15 -4.76
C SER A 75 -10.05 6.42 -5.41
N THR A 76 -9.93 7.53 -6.14
CA THR A 76 -8.69 7.96 -6.81
C THR A 76 -7.56 8.19 -5.80
N THR A 77 -7.88 8.77 -4.65
CA THR A 77 -6.92 8.99 -3.55
C THR A 77 -6.47 7.67 -2.92
N VAL A 78 -7.38 6.69 -2.73
CA VAL A 78 -7.00 5.34 -2.27
C VAL A 78 -6.14 4.63 -3.31
N TYR A 79 -6.43 4.76 -4.61
CA TYR A 79 -5.59 4.22 -5.68
C TYR A 79 -4.16 4.78 -5.61
N ILE A 80 -4.01 6.12 -5.57
CA ILE A 80 -2.72 6.82 -5.43
C ILE A 80 -1.94 6.34 -4.20
N TRP A 81 -2.63 6.16 -3.07
CA TRP A 81 -2.04 5.67 -1.84
C TRP A 81 -1.61 4.20 -1.93
N ARG A 82 -2.45 3.30 -2.48
CA ARG A 82 -2.14 1.87 -2.63
C ARG A 82 -0.97 1.62 -3.57
N GLU A 83 -0.90 2.35 -4.69
CA GLU A 83 0.21 2.29 -5.65
C GLU A 83 1.48 2.99 -5.15
N SER A 84 1.50 3.48 -3.90
CA SER A 84 2.63 4.17 -3.28
C SER A 84 3.14 5.37 -4.09
N PHE A 85 2.24 6.07 -4.82
CA PHE A 85 2.54 7.27 -5.61
C PHE A 85 2.71 8.50 -4.71
N ASN A 86 3.69 8.41 -3.81
CA ASN A 86 4.06 9.43 -2.84
C ASN A 86 4.56 10.74 -3.50
N ASP A 87 4.94 10.71 -4.77
CA ASP A 87 5.24 11.89 -5.60
C ASP A 87 3.97 12.63 -6.09
N ILE A 88 2.79 12.05 -5.93
CA ILE A 88 1.50 12.71 -6.12
C ILE A 88 0.96 13.16 -4.75
N MET A 89 0.83 12.24 -3.81
CA MET A 89 0.39 12.53 -2.44
C MET A 89 1.03 11.56 -1.46
N GLN A 90 1.67 12.09 -0.41
CA GLN A 90 2.26 11.28 0.66
C GLN A 90 1.18 10.48 1.41
N SER A 91 1.51 9.27 1.88
CA SER A 91 0.57 8.34 2.51
C SER A 91 -0.28 8.91 3.65
N ALA A 92 0.25 9.79 4.51
CA ALA A 92 -0.53 10.38 5.60
C ALA A 92 -1.61 11.39 5.09
N PRO A 93 -1.26 12.41 4.29
CA PRO A 93 -2.25 13.24 3.58
C PRO A 93 -3.26 12.46 2.73
N ALA A 94 -2.82 11.42 2.01
CA ALA A 94 -3.71 10.63 1.16
C ALA A 94 -4.77 9.87 1.97
N ARG A 95 -4.36 9.18 3.05
CA ARG A 95 -5.33 8.55 3.97
C ARG A 95 -6.27 9.56 4.61
N LYS A 96 -5.78 10.75 4.98
CA LYS A 96 -6.66 11.80 5.52
C LYS A 96 -7.72 12.23 4.49
N ARG A 97 -7.30 12.59 3.27
CA ARG A 97 -8.21 13.03 2.19
C ARG A 97 -9.23 11.94 1.87
N ALA A 98 -8.80 10.69 1.68
CA ALA A 98 -9.71 9.59 1.39
C ALA A 98 -10.79 9.40 2.47
N TYR A 99 -10.44 9.49 3.77
CA TYR A 99 -11.42 9.40 4.86
C TYR A 99 -12.40 10.59 4.85
N GLU A 100 -11.90 11.82 4.67
CA GLU A 100 -12.73 13.02 4.63
C GLU A 100 -13.71 12.99 3.45
N LYS A 101 -13.24 12.62 2.25
CA LYS A 101 -14.03 12.58 1.02
C LYS A 101 -15.05 11.42 1.03
N ALA A 102 -14.67 10.21 1.45
CA ALA A 102 -15.61 9.09 1.60
C ALA A 102 -16.69 9.37 2.66
N SER A 103 -16.31 9.97 3.79
CA SER A 103 -17.27 10.39 4.83
C SER A 103 -18.22 11.48 4.33
N ARG A 104 -17.73 12.42 3.51
CA ARG A 104 -18.57 13.46 2.90
C ARG A 104 -19.56 12.89 1.89
N ALA A 105 -19.13 11.95 1.04
CA ALA A 105 -20.01 11.24 0.12
C ALA A 105 -21.18 10.56 0.86
N LEU A 106 -20.91 9.83 1.95
CA LEU A 106 -21.95 9.16 2.76
C LEU A 106 -22.86 10.11 3.57
N GLN A 107 -22.41 11.33 3.87
CA GLN A 107 -23.27 12.36 4.45
C GLN A 107 -24.26 12.95 3.42
N LEU A 108 -23.95 12.85 2.14
CA LEU A 108 -24.75 13.37 1.03
C LEU A 108 -25.69 12.29 0.46
N ASP A 109 -25.15 11.10 0.16
CA ASP A 109 -25.91 9.90 -0.21
C ASP A 109 -25.39 8.67 0.58
N PRO A 110 -26.15 8.19 1.60
CA PRO A 110 -25.79 7.02 2.41
C PRO A 110 -26.09 5.67 1.73
N ASP A 111 -26.58 5.67 0.49
CA ASP A 111 -26.77 4.47 -0.33
C ASP A 111 -25.68 4.30 -1.40
N LEU A 112 -24.67 5.19 -1.51
CA LEU A 112 -23.49 4.98 -2.37
C LEU A 112 -22.68 3.77 -1.87
N SER A 113 -22.42 2.79 -2.75
CA SER A 113 -21.64 1.59 -2.42
C SER A 113 -20.13 1.88 -2.30
N SER A 114 -19.57 2.65 -3.23
CA SER A 114 -18.12 2.85 -3.33
C SER A 114 -17.47 3.52 -2.11
N PRO A 115 -18.08 4.52 -1.41
CA PRO A 115 -17.51 5.06 -0.17
C PRO A 115 -17.40 4.01 0.95
N TYR A 116 -18.35 3.07 1.05
CA TYR A 116 -18.26 1.98 2.02
C TYR A 116 -17.14 0.99 1.66
N ALA A 117 -16.95 0.68 0.38
CA ALA A 117 -15.83 -0.15 -0.09
C ALA A 117 -14.46 0.50 0.24
N ILE A 118 -14.36 1.81 0.01
CA ILE A 118 -13.21 2.65 0.36
C ILE A 118 -12.94 2.63 1.87
N LEU A 119 -13.96 2.89 2.69
CA LEU A 119 -13.83 2.85 4.15
C LEU A 119 -13.35 1.48 4.63
N GLY A 120 -13.86 0.39 4.07
CA GLY A 120 -13.43 -0.97 4.42
C GLY A 120 -11.95 -1.23 4.16
N ILE A 121 -11.45 -0.83 2.99
CA ILE A 121 -10.01 -0.92 2.65
C ILE A 121 -9.17 -0.12 3.66
N MET A 122 -9.61 1.07 4.03
CA MET A 122 -8.87 1.94 4.95
C MET A 122 -8.91 1.45 6.41
N GLN A 123 -10.05 0.92 6.85
CA GLN A 123 -10.25 0.35 8.18
C GLN A 123 -9.35 -0.88 8.42
N VAL A 124 -9.06 -1.68 7.38
CA VAL A 124 -8.06 -2.75 7.44
C VAL A 124 -6.65 -2.23 7.80
N VAL A 125 -6.22 -1.10 7.24
CA VAL A 125 -4.89 -0.50 7.54
C VAL A 125 -4.78 -0.13 9.01
N ASP A 126 -5.87 0.42 9.55
CA ASP A 126 -6.04 0.77 10.96
C ASP A 126 -6.32 -0.46 11.85
N ARG A 127 -6.39 -1.67 11.26
CA ARG A 127 -6.70 -2.96 11.91
C ARG A 127 -8.08 -3.01 12.58
N ARG A 128 -9.02 -2.21 12.09
CA ARG A 128 -10.45 -2.18 12.48
C ARG A 128 -11.26 -3.16 11.63
N TYR A 129 -10.89 -4.44 11.72
CA TYR A 129 -11.38 -5.50 10.84
C TYR A 129 -12.92 -5.68 10.85
N GLU A 130 -13.53 -5.64 12.03
CA GLU A 130 -14.98 -5.78 12.21
C GLU A 130 -15.74 -4.63 11.52
N GLU A 131 -15.26 -3.39 11.67
CA GLU A 131 -15.81 -2.24 10.97
C GLU A 131 -15.57 -2.33 9.45
N ALA A 132 -14.41 -2.86 9.05
CA ALA A 132 -14.08 -3.05 7.64
C ALA A 132 -15.04 -4.04 6.97
N ILE A 133 -15.31 -5.18 7.61
CA ILE A 133 -16.25 -6.21 7.13
C ILE A 133 -17.65 -5.61 6.99
N ALA A 134 -18.16 -4.95 8.03
CA ALA A 134 -19.47 -4.32 8.00
C ALA A 134 -19.60 -3.26 6.88
N SER A 135 -18.51 -2.53 6.59
CA SER A 135 -18.48 -1.56 5.48
C SER A 135 -18.54 -2.25 4.12
N VAL A 136 -17.70 -3.26 3.84
CA VAL A 136 -17.76 -3.95 2.53
C VAL A 136 -19.04 -4.78 2.33
N GLU A 137 -19.63 -5.34 3.39
CA GLU A 137 -20.94 -5.99 3.33
C GLU A 137 -22.04 -4.99 2.94
N ARG A 138 -22.02 -3.78 3.51
CA ARG A 138 -22.92 -2.69 3.12
C ARG A 138 -22.68 -2.23 1.69
N ALA A 139 -21.42 -2.15 1.24
CA ALA A 139 -21.08 -1.83 -0.15
C ALA A 139 -21.67 -2.85 -1.12
N VAL A 140 -21.45 -4.16 -0.87
CA VAL A 140 -21.97 -5.26 -1.70
C VAL A 140 -23.50 -5.30 -1.70
N ALA A 141 -24.15 -5.01 -0.58
CA ALA A 141 -25.61 -4.93 -0.51
C ALA A 141 -26.20 -3.77 -1.33
N LEU A 142 -25.43 -2.69 -1.52
CA LEU A 142 -25.85 -1.50 -2.27
C LEU A 142 -25.55 -1.58 -3.77
N GLY A 143 -24.43 -2.20 -4.14
CA GLY A 143 -23.97 -2.40 -5.52
C GLY A 143 -23.45 -3.81 -5.78
N PRO A 144 -24.31 -4.85 -5.78
CA PRO A 144 -23.88 -6.25 -5.89
C PRO A 144 -23.24 -6.60 -7.23
N GLY A 145 -23.55 -5.83 -8.29
CA GLY A 145 -23.03 -6.02 -9.65
C GLY A 145 -21.72 -5.27 -9.96
N ASP A 146 -21.12 -4.60 -8.97
CA ASP A 146 -19.84 -3.91 -9.11
C ASP A 146 -18.65 -4.82 -8.77
N ALA A 147 -17.72 -4.96 -9.72
CA ALA A 147 -16.52 -5.75 -9.54
C ALA A 147 -15.53 -5.12 -8.55
N GLU A 148 -15.45 -3.79 -8.45
CA GLU A 148 -14.53 -3.12 -7.51
C GLU A 148 -14.98 -3.34 -6.06
N THR A 149 -16.28 -3.22 -5.80
CA THR A 149 -16.90 -3.56 -4.51
C THR A 149 -16.65 -5.03 -4.11
N GLN A 150 -16.68 -5.97 -5.05
CA GLN A 150 -16.32 -7.38 -4.79
C GLN A 150 -14.82 -7.57 -4.52
N ILE A 151 -13.94 -6.80 -5.18
CA ILE A 151 -12.49 -6.78 -4.86
C ILE A 151 -12.24 -6.19 -3.46
N ALA A 152 -12.97 -5.15 -3.07
CA ALA A 152 -12.88 -4.59 -1.72
C ALA A 152 -13.32 -5.61 -0.65
N LEU A 153 -14.41 -6.36 -0.89
CA LEU A 153 -14.79 -7.48 -0.03
C LEU A 153 -13.68 -8.53 0.06
N GLY A 154 -13.12 -8.94 -1.08
CA GLY A 154 -12.01 -9.91 -1.14
C GLY A 154 -10.76 -9.45 -0.37
N TYR A 155 -10.40 -8.18 -0.53
CA TYR A 155 -9.31 -7.53 0.21
C TYR A 155 -9.58 -7.54 1.72
N VAL A 156 -10.75 -7.10 2.16
CA VAL A 156 -11.08 -7.03 3.59
C VAL A 156 -11.11 -8.41 4.23
N GLN A 157 -11.74 -9.40 3.59
CA GLN A 157 -11.80 -10.77 4.09
C GLN A 157 -10.40 -11.41 4.16
N LEU A 158 -9.53 -11.16 3.16
CA LEU A 158 -8.13 -11.61 3.18
C LEU A 158 -7.40 -11.11 4.43
N PHE A 159 -7.39 -9.80 4.68
CA PHE A 159 -6.66 -9.23 5.81
C PHE A 159 -7.33 -9.51 7.16
N ALA A 160 -8.64 -9.81 7.18
CA ALA A 160 -9.38 -10.28 8.36
C ALA A 160 -9.22 -11.79 8.64
N GLY A 161 -8.56 -12.55 7.75
CA GLY A 161 -8.27 -13.98 7.90
C GLY A 161 -9.33 -14.95 7.35
N SER A 162 -10.33 -14.46 6.63
CA SER A 162 -11.44 -15.24 6.05
C SER A 162 -11.11 -15.65 4.61
N HIS A 163 -10.20 -16.61 4.45
CA HIS A 163 -9.57 -16.90 3.14
C HIS A 163 -10.53 -17.51 2.11
N ALA A 164 -11.58 -18.21 2.53
CA ALA A 164 -12.54 -18.82 1.61
C ALA A 164 -13.49 -17.76 1.05
N GLU A 165 -14.03 -16.92 1.93
CA GLU A 165 -14.88 -15.78 1.62
C GLU A 165 -14.14 -14.76 0.74
N ALA A 166 -12.84 -14.55 1.00
CA ALA A 166 -11.99 -13.73 0.15
C ALA A 166 -11.90 -14.28 -1.28
N ALA A 167 -11.73 -15.60 -1.43
CA ALA A 167 -11.64 -16.26 -2.74
C ALA A 167 -12.96 -16.19 -3.51
N GLU A 168 -14.10 -16.42 -2.86
CA GLU A 168 -15.43 -16.29 -3.49
C GLU A 168 -15.71 -14.87 -3.98
N ALA A 169 -15.27 -13.84 -3.23
CA ALA A 169 -15.42 -12.44 -3.59
C ALA A 169 -14.57 -12.07 -4.82
N VAL A 170 -13.27 -12.42 -4.85
CA VAL A 170 -12.41 -12.12 -6.02
C VAL A 170 -12.77 -12.95 -7.25
N GLU A 171 -13.31 -14.16 -7.08
CA GLU A 171 -13.92 -14.93 -8.18
C GLU A 171 -15.14 -14.23 -8.76
N THR A 172 -15.98 -13.67 -7.90
CA THR A 172 -17.16 -12.91 -8.33
C THR A 172 -16.76 -11.64 -9.08
N ALA A 173 -15.74 -10.93 -8.60
CA ALA A 173 -15.16 -9.79 -9.32
C ALA A 173 -14.65 -10.18 -10.72
N LEU A 174 -13.84 -11.25 -10.83
CA LEU A 174 -13.31 -11.74 -12.11
C LEU A 174 -14.40 -12.25 -13.08
N ARG A 175 -15.56 -12.68 -12.57
CA ARG A 175 -16.74 -12.99 -13.40
C ARG A 175 -17.47 -11.74 -13.88
N LEU A 176 -17.64 -10.73 -13.01
CA LEU A 176 -18.31 -9.46 -13.32
C LEU A 176 -17.51 -8.60 -14.31
N ASP A 177 -16.18 -8.61 -14.17
CA ASP A 177 -15.23 -7.99 -15.07
C ASP A 177 -13.96 -8.85 -15.24
N PRO A 178 -13.79 -9.57 -16.37
CA PRO A 178 -12.55 -10.28 -16.68
C PRO A 178 -11.32 -9.36 -16.81
N ASN A 179 -11.55 -8.08 -17.13
CA ASN A 179 -10.53 -7.08 -17.48
C ASN A 179 -10.24 -6.11 -16.31
N LEU A 180 -10.34 -6.60 -15.07
CA LEU A 180 -9.89 -5.87 -13.87
C LEU A 180 -8.55 -5.16 -14.08
N SER A 181 -8.42 -3.97 -13.49
CA SER A 181 -7.15 -3.24 -13.43
C SER A 181 -6.04 -4.13 -12.84
N PRO A 182 -4.76 -3.92 -13.22
CA PRO A 182 -3.64 -4.74 -12.73
C PRO A 182 -3.59 -4.81 -11.20
N VAL A 183 -3.89 -3.69 -10.54
CA VAL A 183 -3.98 -3.50 -9.09
C VAL A 183 -5.06 -4.35 -8.41
N ASN A 184 -6.23 -4.48 -9.05
CA ASN A 184 -7.34 -5.29 -8.55
C ASN A 184 -7.12 -6.78 -8.87
N ARG A 185 -6.51 -7.09 -10.02
CA ARG A 185 -6.06 -8.43 -10.39
C ARG A 185 -4.94 -8.94 -9.48
N GLN A 186 -4.05 -8.05 -8.99
CA GLN A 186 -3.03 -8.39 -7.99
C GLN A 186 -3.66 -8.82 -6.66
N ILE A 187 -4.74 -8.15 -6.20
CA ILE A 187 -5.49 -8.59 -5.01
C ILE A 187 -6.01 -10.01 -5.22
N ALA A 188 -6.63 -10.32 -6.36
CA ALA A 188 -7.11 -11.66 -6.66
C ALA A 188 -5.97 -12.70 -6.62
N GLY A 189 -4.81 -12.38 -7.20
CA GLY A 189 -3.61 -13.22 -7.13
C GLY A 189 -3.11 -13.45 -5.71
N LEU A 190 -3.09 -12.40 -4.88
CA LEU A 190 -2.69 -12.47 -3.46
C LEU A 190 -3.67 -13.31 -2.62
N VAL A 191 -4.98 -13.18 -2.87
CA VAL A 191 -6.01 -14.02 -2.26
C VAL A 191 -5.80 -15.49 -2.61
N PHE A 192 -5.61 -15.81 -3.89
CA PHE A 192 -5.34 -17.19 -4.31
C PHE A 192 -4.02 -17.73 -3.74
N LEU A 193 -3.00 -16.88 -3.57
CA LEU A 193 -1.72 -17.25 -2.95
C LEU A 193 -1.89 -17.66 -1.48
N ILE A 194 -2.60 -16.85 -0.68
CA ILE A 194 -2.87 -17.16 0.74
C ILE A 194 -3.78 -18.38 0.88
N GLN A 195 -4.78 -18.53 0.02
CA GLN A 195 -5.64 -19.72 -0.06
C GLN A 195 -4.87 -21.00 -0.42
N GLY A 196 -3.68 -20.89 -1.02
CA GLY A 196 -2.89 -22.01 -1.54
C GLY A 196 -3.24 -22.45 -2.96
N SER A 197 -4.11 -21.70 -3.65
CA SER A 197 -4.49 -21.87 -5.06
C SER A 197 -3.39 -21.38 -6.00
N ASN A 198 -2.17 -21.90 -5.85
CA ASN A 198 -0.95 -21.34 -6.44
C ASN A 198 -1.01 -21.16 -7.97
N ASP A 199 -1.59 -22.11 -8.72
CA ASP A 199 -1.68 -22.01 -10.19
C ASP A 199 -2.54 -20.81 -10.63
N ARG A 200 -3.62 -20.52 -9.88
CA ARG A 200 -4.50 -19.37 -10.12
C ARG A 200 -3.86 -18.06 -9.65
N ALA A 201 -3.06 -18.11 -8.58
CA ALA A 201 -2.24 -16.99 -8.15
C ALA A 201 -1.22 -16.62 -9.24
N ILE A 202 -0.53 -17.60 -9.81
CA ILE A 202 0.39 -17.44 -10.94
C ILE A 202 -0.35 -16.84 -12.14
N GLU A 203 -1.46 -17.43 -12.61
CA GLU A 203 -2.21 -16.91 -13.77
C GLU A 203 -2.64 -15.45 -13.58
N ALA A 204 -3.16 -15.09 -12.40
CA ALA A 204 -3.58 -13.72 -12.11
C ALA A 204 -2.38 -12.75 -12.08
N LEU A 205 -1.28 -13.14 -11.43
CA LEU A 205 -0.10 -12.28 -11.24
C LEU A 205 0.75 -12.16 -12.51
N GLU A 206 0.81 -13.18 -13.36
CA GLU A 206 1.43 -13.09 -14.69
C GLU A 206 0.70 -12.07 -15.57
N ARG A 207 -0.64 -12.13 -15.63
CA ARG A 207 -1.43 -11.11 -16.36
C ARG A 207 -1.25 -9.72 -15.76
N THR A 208 -1.24 -9.58 -14.43
CA THR A 208 -0.96 -8.29 -13.76
C THR A 208 0.41 -7.73 -14.15
N ARG A 209 1.47 -8.56 -14.20
CA ARG A 209 2.80 -8.16 -14.69
C ARG A 209 2.74 -7.74 -16.15
N ASP A 210 2.10 -8.54 -17.00
CA ASP A 210 2.10 -8.32 -18.45
C ASP A 210 1.32 -7.05 -18.84
N ASP A 211 0.25 -6.72 -18.10
CA ASP A 211 -0.52 -5.47 -18.25
C ASP A 211 0.24 -4.24 -17.70
N ALA A 212 1.18 -4.42 -16.76
CA ALA A 212 1.88 -3.34 -16.06
C ALA A 212 3.37 -3.66 -15.75
N PRO A 213 4.22 -3.90 -16.78
CA PRO A 213 5.57 -4.46 -16.60
C PRO A 213 6.57 -3.51 -15.93
N SER A 214 6.22 -2.23 -15.72
CA SER A 214 7.02 -1.24 -15.00
C SER A 214 6.77 -1.22 -13.48
N VAL A 215 5.89 -2.07 -12.96
CA VAL A 215 5.54 -2.10 -11.53
C VAL A 215 6.16 -3.33 -10.87
N GLY A 216 7.40 -3.17 -10.39
CA GLY A 216 8.22 -4.27 -9.86
C GLY A 216 7.57 -5.10 -8.75
N ASP A 217 6.77 -4.49 -7.87
CA ASP A 217 6.05 -5.17 -6.79
C ASP A 217 5.10 -6.27 -7.27
N PHE A 218 4.51 -6.11 -8.46
CA PHE A 218 3.65 -7.12 -9.07
C PHE A 218 4.44 -8.39 -9.39
N THR A 219 5.62 -8.23 -9.99
CA THR A 219 6.55 -9.32 -10.36
C THR A 219 7.20 -9.95 -9.13
N ILE A 220 7.53 -9.17 -8.09
CA ILE A 220 8.01 -9.72 -6.81
C ILE A 220 6.92 -10.60 -6.17
N THR A 221 5.66 -10.16 -6.19
CA THR A 221 4.51 -10.96 -5.69
C THR A 221 4.34 -12.27 -6.48
N LEU A 222 4.52 -12.24 -7.81
CA LEU A 222 4.56 -13.45 -8.65
C LEU A 222 5.68 -14.41 -8.23
N GLY A 223 6.84 -13.88 -7.82
CA GLY A 223 7.94 -14.67 -7.25
C GLY A 223 7.54 -15.49 -6.02
N ALA A 224 6.70 -14.93 -5.13
CA ALA A 224 6.14 -15.66 -4.00
C ALA A 224 5.24 -16.82 -4.46
N ALA A 225 4.37 -16.59 -5.45
CA ALA A 225 3.49 -17.61 -6.00
C ALA A 225 4.27 -18.76 -6.67
N TYR A 226 5.33 -18.44 -7.42
CA TYR A 226 6.24 -19.45 -7.97
C TYR A 226 6.95 -20.26 -6.88
N ALA A 227 7.46 -19.62 -5.82
CA ALA A 227 8.09 -20.33 -4.71
C ALA A 227 7.10 -21.29 -4.01
N ARG A 228 5.85 -20.85 -3.78
CA ARG A 228 4.78 -21.70 -3.21
C ARG A 228 4.37 -22.86 -4.13
N ALA A 229 4.48 -22.70 -5.44
CA ALA A 229 4.31 -23.78 -6.44
C ALA A 229 5.55 -24.69 -6.59
N GLY A 230 6.63 -24.48 -5.83
CA GLY A 230 7.90 -25.21 -5.97
C GLY A 230 8.74 -24.84 -7.20
N ARG A 231 8.31 -23.84 -7.98
CA ARG A 231 8.97 -23.33 -9.19
C ARG A 231 10.11 -22.35 -8.83
N LEU A 232 11.08 -22.81 -8.04
CA LEU A 232 12.07 -21.95 -7.37
C LEU A 232 12.99 -21.16 -8.33
N GLN A 233 13.25 -21.65 -9.53
CA GLN A 233 14.03 -20.90 -10.53
C GLN A 233 13.23 -19.73 -11.10
N ASP A 234 11.96 -19.97 -11.44
CA ASP A 234 11.03 -18.94 -11.92
C ASP A 234 10.77 -17.90 -10.81
N ALA A 235 10.69 -18.34 -9.56
CA ALA A 235 10.57 -17.47 -8.40
C ALA A 235 11.74 -16.48 -8.29
N ARG A 236 12.98 -16.97 -8.43
CA ARG A 236 14.19 -16.14 -8.42
C ARG A 236 14.28 -15.21 -9.62
N ALA A 237 13.87 -15.68 -10.79
CA ALA A 237 13.81 -14.87 -12.00
C ALA A 237 12.81 -13.71 -11.83
N ALA A 238 11.60 -13.99 -11.33
CA ALA A 238 10.55 -12.99 -11.10
C ALA A 238 10.94 -11.97 -10.00
N VAL A 239 11.59 -12.40 -8.91
CA VAL A 239 12.13 -11.45 -7.92
C VAL A 239 13.22 -10.57 -8.53
N ALA A 240 14.18 -11.14 -9.28
CA ALA A 240 15.24 -10.36 -9.91
C ALA A 240 14.72 -9.37 -10.98
N GLU A 241 13.72 -9.79 -11.77
CA GLU A 241 13.01 -8.95 -12.73
C GLU A 241 12.27 -7.81 -12.03
N GLY A 242 11.48 -8.12 -11.00
CA GLY A 242 10.73 -7.14 -10.22
C GLY A 242 11.63 -6.11 -9.56
N LEU A 243 12.71 -6.54 -8.90
CA LEU A 243 13.75 -5.65 -8.35
C LEU A 243 14.35 -4.73 -9.43
N GLY A 244 14.60 -5.25 -10.63
CA GLY A 244 15.10 -4.46 -11.77
C GLY A 244 14.10 -3.44 -12.33
N ALA A 245 12.79 -3.65 -12.13
CA ALA A 245 11.72 -2.75 -12.55
C ALA A 245 11.34 -1.69 -11.47
N MET A 246 11.89 -1.77 -10.25
CA MET A 246 11.54 -0.85 -9.16
C MET A 246 11.93 0.60 -9.45
N SER A 247 10.91 1.43 -9.73
CA SER A 247 11.07 2.88 -9.91
C SER A 247 11.21 3.66 -8.60
N THR A 248 11.10 3.00 -7.44
CA THR A 248 11.28 3.61 -6.11
C THR A 248 12.02 2.61 -5.21
N PRO A 249 13.35 2.71 -5.11
CA PRO A 249 14.16 1.89 -4.21
C PRO A 249 13.77 2.11 -2.74
N GLY A 250 13.84 1.07 -1.91
CA GLY A 250 13.55 1.14 -0.47
C GLY A 250 12.21 0.53 -0.04
N PHE A 251 11.55 -0.25 -0.90
CA PHE A 251 10.43 -1.13 -0.51
C PHE A 251 10.64 -2.59 -0.94
N ASP A 252 11.87 -2.88 -1.35
CA ASP A 252 12.34 -4.01 -2.14
C ASP A 252 13.00 -5.10 -1.29
N SER A 253 12.50 -5.32 -0.07
CA SER A 253 13.12 -6.18 0.94
C SER A 253 12.11 -6.90 1.84
N LEU A 254 12.52 -8.00 2.48
CA LEU A 254 11.67 -8.76 3.41
C LEU A 254 11.22 -7.91 4.60
N SER A 255 12.07 -6.98 5.08
CA SER A 255 11.70 -6.02 6.14
C SER A 255 10.60 -5.05 5.68
N ALA A 256 10.65 -4.56 4.43
CA ALA A 256 9.56 -3.76 3.84
C ALA A 256 8.26 -4.57 3.69
N TYR A 257 8.34 -5.81 3.23
CA TYR A 257 7.16 -6.70 3.16
C TYR A 257 6.55 -6.94 4.55
N ARG A 258 7.36 -7.12 5.60
CA ARG A 258 6.84 -7.27 6.98
C ARG A 258 6.14 -6.00 7.49
N LEU A 259 6.71 -4.81 7.23
CA LEU A 259 6.14 -3.54 7.69
C LEU A 259 4.85 -3.17 6.95
N ASN A 260 4.88 -3.27 5.61
CA ASN A 260 3.72 -3.05 4.74
C ASN A 260 2.66 -4.15 4.85
N GLY A 261 3.00 -5.32 5.37
CA GLY A 261 2.08 -6.44 5.60
C GLY A 261 1.42 -6.45 6.99
N ALA A 262 1.88 -5.65 7.96
CA ALA A 262 1.45 -5.76 9.36
C ALA A 262 -0.03 -5.43 9.67
N GLN A 263 -0.86 -5.20 8.65
CA GLN A 263 -2.34 -5.21 8.76
C GLN A 263 -2.95 -6.61 8.69
N TYR A 264 -2.24 -7.66 8.25
CA TYR A 264 -2.77 -9.02 8.34
C TYR A 264 -3.18 -9.34 9.79
N ARG A 265 -4.45 -9.74 10.00
CA ARG A 265 -4.93 -10.14 11.32
C ARG A 265 -4.17 -11.37 11.83
N ASN A 266 -3.97 -12.35 10.94
CA ASN A 266 -3.21 -13.55 11.21
C ASN A 266 -1.75 -13.36 10.75
N PRO A 267 -0.76 -13.37 11.65
CA PRO A 267 0.65 -13.23 11.27
C PRO A 267 1.17 -14.35 10.36
N GLN A 268 0.52 -15.51 10.33
CA GLN A 268 0.92 -16.63 9.48
C GLN A 268 0.68 -16.36 7.99
N ASP A 269 -0.33 -15.55 7.64
CA ASP A 269 -0.63 -15.18 6.26
C ASP A 269 0.52 -14.32 5.69
N LEU A 270 1.00 -13.37 6.49
CA LEU A 270 2.19 -12.59 6.17
C LEU A 270 3.46 -13.44 6.12
N ALA A 271 3.65 -14.34 7.09
CA ALA A 271 4.80 -15.23 7.13
C ALA A 271 4.88 -16.12 5.87
N LEU A 272 3.76 -16.64 5.39
CA LEU A 272 3.68 -17.44 4.16
C LEU A 272 4.28 -16.71 2.95
N ILE A 273 3.95 -15.41 2.79
CA ILE A 273 4.47 -14.57 1.70
C ILE A 273 5.96 -14.29 1.90
N VAL A 274 6.35 -13.87 3.11
CA VAL A 274 7.74 -13.52 3.46
C VAL A 274 8.68 -14.72 3.30
N ASP A 275 8.29 -15.90 3.77
CA ASP A 275 9.06 -17.14 3.64
C ASP A 275 9.20 -17.59 2.18
N ALA A 276 8.16 -17.38 1.36
CA ALA A 276 8.20 -17.66 -0.08
C ALA A 276 9.15 -16.70 -0.82
N LEU A 277 9.11 -15.40 -0.49
CA LEU A 277 10.02 -14.39 -1.03
C LEU A 277 11.47 -14.61 -0.59
N GLN A 278 11.69 -15.06 0.65
CA GLN A 278 13.02 -15.41 1.14
C GLN A 278 13.61 -16.59 0.36
N GLN A 279 12.80 -17.62 0.06
CA GLN A 279 13.22 -18.74 -0.80
C GLN A 279 13.50 -18.29 -2.24
N ALA A 280 12.68 -17.37 -2.75
CA ALA A 280 12.86 -16.70 -4.04
C ALA A 280 14.07 -15.74 -4.07
N GLY A 281 14.76 -15.51 -2.94
CA GLY A 281 16.00 -14.73 -2.88
C GLY A 281 15.82 -13.23 -2.69
N LEU A 282 14.64 -12.75 -2.26
CA LEU A 282 14.45 -11.35 -1.86
C LEU A 282 15.35 -11.04 -0.64
N PRO A 283 16.13 -9.93 -0.64
CA PRO A 283 17.04 -9.61 0.45
C PRO A 283 16.28 -9.18 1.72
N GLU A 284 16.89 -9.39 2.89
CA GLU A 284 16.31 -8.98 4.17
C GLU A 284 16.17 -7.46 4.30
N TRP A 285 17.17 -6.73 3.77
CA TRP A 285 17.29 -5.27 3.84
C TRP A 285 17.37 -4.65 2.44
N PRO A 286 16.93 -3.39 2.27
CA PRO A 286 16.97 -2.71 0.98
C PRO A 286 18.40 -2.52 0.45
N PHE A 287 18.49 -2.25 -0.86
CA PHE A 287 19.75 -1.96 -1.57
C PHE A 287 20.81 -3.08 -1.50
N GLY A 288 20.39 -4.31 -1.19
CA GLY A 288 21.28 -5.47 -1.03
C GLY A 288 22.17 -5.41 0.22
N PHE A 289 21.81 -4.61 1.23
CA PHE A 289 22.61 -4.47 2.44
C PHE A 289 22.71 -5.78 3.23
N THR A 290 23.94 -6.17 3.57
CA THR A 290 24.24 -7.31 4.45
C THR A 290 25.10 -6.85 5.63
N GLY A 291 24.56 -6.95 6.85
CA GLY A 291 25.30 -6.67 8.08
C GLY A 291 26.15 -7.85 8.55
N ASP A 292 27.31 -7.57 9.14
CA ASP A 292 28.09 -8.57 9.88
C ASP A 292 27.56 -8.65 11.32
N GLU A 293 26.85 -9.74 11.65
CA GLU A 293 26.24 -9.95 12.97
C GLU A 293 27.27 -9.92 14.12
N HIS A 294 28.56 -10.16 13.88
CA HIS A 294 29.61 -9.99 14.90
C HIS A 294 29.82 -8.54 15.33
N ASN A 295 29.38 -7.57 14.51
CA ASN A 295 29.48 -6.13 14.78
C ASN A 295 28.11 -5.51 15.12
N ARG A 296 27.07 -6.33 15.28
CA ARG A 296 25.71 -5.84 15.61
C ARG A 296 25.66 -5.38 17.06
N LEU A 297 25.25 -4.14 17.27
CA LEU A 297 25.12 -3.53 18.59
C LEU A 297 23.91 -4.09 19.34
N LYS A 298 24.01 -4.09 20.67
CA LYS A 298 22.93 -4.40 21.60
C LYS A 298 22.16 -3.16 22.02
N GLY A 299 20.91 -3.33 22.46
CA GLY A 299 20.01 -2.21 22.76
C GLY A 299 20.61 -1.12 23.67
N LYS A 300 21.38 -1.50 24.70
CA LYS A 300 22.06 -0.54 25.57
C LYS A 300 23.16 0.27 24.86
N GLU A 301 23.89 -0.36 23.95
CA GLU A 301 24.93 0.30 23.14
C GLU A 301 24.28 1.24 22.13
N ILE A 302 23.21 0.80 21.46
CA ILE A 302 22.41 1.64 20.55
C ILE A 302 21.88 2.86 21.30
N ALA A 303 21.24 2.68 22.46
CA ALA A 303 20.65 3.77 23.23
C ALA A 303 21.70 4.82 23.64
N SER A 304 22.86 4.38 24.14
CA SER A 304 23.98 5.28 24.50
C SER A 304 24.60 5.98 23.30
N LEU A 305 24.57 5.35 22.11
CA LEU A 305 25.14 5.89 20.88
C LEU A 305 24.26 6.99 20.25
N VAL A 306 22.93 6.85 20.32
CA VAL A 306 22.00 7.66 19.51
C VAL A 306 21.15 8.65 20.31
N LEU A 307 20.70 8.31 21.53
CA LEU A 307 19.79 9.17 22.27
C LEU A 307 20.53 10.40 22.82
N GLY A 308 19.97 11.59 22.59
CA GLY A 308 20.61 12.86 22.96
C GLY A 308 21.74 13.33 22.03
N HIS A 309 21.98 12.64 20.91
CA HIS A 309 23.09 12.92 20.00
C HIS A 309 22.63 13.34 18.59
N THR A 310 23.55 13.89 17.81
CA THR A 310 23.34 14.12 16.36
C THR A 310 24.13 13.10 15.56
N LEU A 311 23.46 12.36 14.70
CA LEU A 311 24.06 11.42 13.76
C LEU A 311 24.27 12.14 12.42
N GLN A 312 25.48 12.14 11.90
CA GLN A 312 25.82 12.70 10.59
C GLN A 312 26.34 11.60 9.68
N GLY A 313 25.87 11.55 8.43
CA GLY A 313 26.18 10.43 7.57
C GLY A 313 25.70 10.55 6.14
N GLN A 314 25.57 9.39 5.49
CA GLN A 314 25.14 9.22 4.11
C GLN A 314 24.06 8.13 4.02
N LEU A 315 23.05 8.36 3.18
CA LEU A 315 22.02 7.38 2.84
C LEU A 315 22.36 6.62 1.57
N GLU A 316 22.07 5.32 1.55
CA GLU A 316 21.84 4.61 0.29
C GLU A 316 20.41 4.83 -0.23
N PRO A 317 20.20 4.75 -1.57
CA PRO A 317 21.21 4.58 -2.60
C PRO A 317 21.93 5.89 -2.93
N GLY A 318 23.22 5.80 -3.27
CA GLY A 318 23.97 6.92 -3.85
C GLY A 318 24.56 7.90 -2.83
N LEU A 319 24.73 7.45 -1.59
CA LEU A 319 25.50 8.09 -0.51
C LEU A 319 25.19 9.59 -0.29
N GLN A 320 23.91 9.95 -0.35
CA GLN A 320 23.45 11.33 -0.17
C GLN A 320 23.60 11.79 1.28
N PRO A 321 24.12 13.01 1.56
CA PRO A 321 24.28 13.49 2.93
C PRO A 321 22.96 13.54 3.70
N ALA A 322 22.99 13.04 4.94
CA ALA A 322 21.86 13.08 5.85
C ALA A 322 22.29 13.30 7.31
N PHE A 323 21.36 13.86 8.08
CA PHE A 323 21.49 14.16 9.50
C PHE A 323 20.27 13.62 10.22
N LEU A 324 20.47 13.02 11.39
CA LEU A 324 19.41 12.61 12.30
C LEU A 324 19.76 13.15 13.70
N GLN A 325 19.09 14.23 14.09
CA GLN A 325 19.24 14.81 15.43
C GLN A 325 18.21 14.16 16.36
N ILE A 326 18.65 13.60 17.48
CA ILE A 326 17.79 12.83 18.40
C ILE A 326 17.91 13.43 19.81
N GLY A 327 16.79 13.90 20.37
CA GLY A 327 16.70 14.34 21.76
C GLY A 327 16.84 13.18 22.75
N SER A 328 17.16 13.50 24.00
CA SER A 328 17.18 12.50 25.09
C SER A 328 15.77 11.96 25.44
N ASP A 329 14.71 12.67 25.01
CA ASP A 329 13.32 12.23 25.07
C ASP A 329 12.88 11.41 23.85
N GLY A 330 13.80 11.11 22.93
CA GLY A 330 13.54 10.35 21.70
C GLY A 330 12.90 11.17 20.57
N LYS A 331 12.55 12.44 20.76
CA LYS A 331 12.08 13.28 19.64
C LYS A 331 13.22 13.50 18.66
N ALA A 332 12.98 13.33 17.38
CA ALA A 332 14.01 13.41 16.37
C ALA A 332 13.61 14.24 15.15
N ALA A 333 14.63 14.79 14.49
CA ALA A 333 14.51 15.47 13.21
C ALA A 333 15.47 14.82 12.21
N PHE A 334 14.89 14.15 11.22
CA PHE A 334 15.61 13.59 10.08
C PHE A 334 15.68 14.59 8.93
N ARG A 335 16.87 14.80 8.38
CA ARG A 335 17.10 15.70 7.23
C ARG A 335 18.02 15.05 6.21
N SER A 336 17.57 14.99 4.96
CA SER A 336 18.39 14.67 3.79
C SER A 336 18.38 15.84 2.79
N THR A 337 18.94 15.62 1.59
CA THR A 337 18.86 16.55 0.45
C THR A 337 17.42 16.74 -0.06
N THR A 338 16.52 15.78 0.16
CA THR A 338 15.16 15.75 -0.42
C THR A 338 14.04 15.69 0.61
N ARG A 339 14.33 15.42 1.88
CA ARG A 339 13.33 15.24 2.95
C ARG A 339 13.74 15.95 4.23
N LEU A 340 12.74 16.51 4.93
CA LEU A 340 12.83 16.95 6.31
C LEU A 340 11.60 16.37 7.03
N VAL A 341 11.82 15.55 8.05
CA VAL A 341 10.78 14.82 8.77
C VAL A 341 11.02 14.93 10.27
N THR A 342 9.98 15.25 11.03
CA THR A 342 9.97 15.11 12.49
C THR A 342 9.43 13.73 12.83
N GLU A 343 10.13 13.00 13.68
CA GLU A 343 9.80 11.62 14.04
C GLU A 343 10.11 11.34 15.52
N THR A 344 9.77 10.15 16.00
CA THR A 344 10.20 9.67 17.32
C THR A 344 11.10 8.47 17.15
N VAL A 345 12.27 8.50 17.76
CA VAL A 345 13.25 7.42 17.79
C VAL A 345 13.20 6.75 19.16
N ARG A 346 13.20 5.41 19.16
CA ARG A 346 13.33 4.60 20.38
C ARG A 346 14.19 3.37 20.13
N VAL A 347 14.68 2.76 21.19
CA VAL A 347 15.30 1.43 21.13
C VAL A 347 14.31 0.39 21.63
N ASP A 348 14.12 -0.67 20.86
CA ASP A 348 13.21 -1.78 21.18
C ASP A 348 13.97 -3.10 21.04
N GLY A 349 14.24 -3.76 22.17
CA GLY A 349 15.18 -4.89 22.22
C GLY A 349 16.58 -4.51 21.71
N ASP A 350 17.06 -5.19 20.66
CA ASP A 350 18.34 -4.94 19.97
C ASP A 350 18.15 -4.18 18.64
N LEU A 351 17.08 -3.39 18.51
CA LEU A 351 16.74 -2.61 17.31
C LEU A 351 16.61 -1.12 17.62
N LEU A 352 17.03 -0.29 16.67
CA LEU A 352 16.67 1.13 16.60
C LEU A 352 15.37 1.24 15.80
N CYS A 353 14.38 1.96 16.34
CA CYS A 353 13.06 2.10 15.76
C CYS A 353 12.74 3.58 15.51
N GLU A 354 12.31 3.89 14.29
CA GLU A 354 11.86 5.21 13.86
C GLU A 354 10.35 5.20 13.64
N LEU A 355 9.65 6.16 14.25
CA LEU A 355 8.21 6.32 14.16
C LEU A 355 7.88 7.66 13.50
N SER A 356 7.41 7.60 12.25
CA SER A 356 6.89 8.75 11.51
C SER A 356 5.44 8.52 11.06
N GLU A 357 4.70 9.59 10.81
CA GLU A 357 3.29 9.52 10.37
C GLU A 357 3.13 8.83 9.00
N ASN A 358 4.18 8.84 8.18
CA ASN A 358 4.19 8.25 6.84
C ASN A 358 4.20 6.72 6.85
N MET A 359 4.78 6.08 7.88
CA MET A 359 4.85 4.62 8.02
C MET A 359 3.61 4.04 8.74
N PHE A 360 2.42 4.59 8.44
CA PHE A 360 1.13 4.20 9.04
C PHE A 360 1.06 4.33 10.57
N GLY A 361 1.94 5.10 11.20
CA GLY A 361 2.08 5.14 12.65
C GLY A 361 2.68 3.85 13.24
N ARG A 362 3.32 3.02 12.42
CA ARG A 362 4.06 1.82 12.81
C ARG A 362 5.56 2.17 12.92
N PRO A 363 6.28 1.67 13.92
CA PRO A 363 7.71 1.88 14.02
C PRO A 363 8.44 1.05 12.94
N ASP A 364 9.26 1.69 12.12
CA ASP A 364 10.21 1.03 11.22
C ASP A 364 11.48 0.74 12.02
N CYS A 365 11.72 -0.53 12.31
CA CYS A 365 12.75 -0.99 13.24
C CYS A 365 13.83 -1.79 12.53
N GLY A 366 15.09 -1.56 12.89
CA GLY A 366 16.18 -2.38 12.41
C GLY A 366 17.49 -2.25 13.18
N PRO A 367 18.47 -3.11 12.87
CA PRO A 367 19.73 -3.23 13.59
C PRO A 367 20.69 -2.07 13.31
N VAL A 368 21.59 -1.84 14.26
CA VAL A 368 22.76 -0.97 14.09
C VAL A 368 24.02 -1.85 14.11
N TYR A 369 24.88 -1.68 13.11
CA TYR A 369 26.15 -2.37 12.97
C TYR A 369 27.32 -1.40 13.09
N LYS A 370 28.37 -1.79 13.78
CA LYS A 370 29.67 -1.12 13.71
C LYS A 370 30.38 -1.47 12.39
N ARG A 371 30.94 -0.48 11.70
CA ARG A 371 31.71 -0.67 10.46
C ARG A 371 33.19 -0.93 10.76
N ARG A 372 33.87 -1.64 9.85
CA ARG A 372 35.33 -1.88 9.87
C ARG A 372 35.99 -1.31 8.61
N ASP A 373 37.26 -0.87 8.59
CA ASP A 373 38.12 -0.35 9.67
C ASP A 373 39.34 0.37 9.03
N ASP A 374 39.20 1.63 8.57
CA ASP A 374 40.34 2.45 8.08
C ASP A 374 40.55 3.77 8.84
N GLY A 375 40.14 3.80 10.12
CA GLY A 375 40.55 4.81 11.11
C GLY A 375 39.48 5.83 11.53
N GLY A 376 38.27 5.77 10.95
CA GLY A 376 37.19 6.76 11.20
C GLY A 376 36.09 6.39 12.20
N GLY A 377 35.94 5.12 12.58
CA GLY A 377 34.98 4.69 13.62
C GLY A 377 33.50 5.01 13.33
N GLY A 378 32.90 4.38 12.33
CA GLY A 378 31.50 4.62 11.92
C GLY A 378 30.54 3.46 12.14
N TYR A 379 29.26 3.71 11.91
CA TYR A 379 28.14 2.79 12.09
C TYR A 379 27.26 2.74 10.85
N SER A 380 26.41 1.70 10.77
CA SER A 380 25.34 1.55 9.78
C SER A 380 24.06 1.21 10.52
N PHE A 381 23.05 2.07 10.43
CA PHE A 381 21.67 1.71 10.78
C PHE A 381 20.93 1.34 9.51
N VAL A 382 20.16 0.26 9.54
CA VAL A 382 19.30 -0.16 8.43
C VAL A 382 17.90 -0.41 8.96
N ASN A 383 16.89 -0.04 8.18
CA ASN A 383 15.48 -0.36 8.42
C ASN A 383 14.82 -0.78 7.10
N SER A 384 13.49 -0.85 7.02
CA SER A 384 12.81 -1.31 5.81
C SER A 384 13.06 -0.43 4.57
N SER A 385 13.34 0.85 4.79
CA SER A 385 13.28 1.90 3.76
C SER A 385 14.59 2.67 3.54
N LYS A 386 15.58 2.50 4.42
CA LYS A 386 16.90 3.15 4.28
C LYS A 386 18.05 2.35 4.88
N VAL A 387 19.24 2.56 4.32
CA VAL A 387 20.52 2.27 4.97
C VAL A 387 21.19 3.60 5.23
N PHE A 388 21.52 3.90 6.48
CA PHE A 388 22.16 5.13 6.92
C PHE A 388 23.53 4.82 7.53
N HIS A 389 24.58 5.26 6.84
CA HIS A 389 25.97 5.13 7.28
C HIS A 389 26.41 6.41 7.99
N PHE A 390 26.65 6.35 9.30
CA PHE A 390 26.82 7.55 10.13
C PHE A 390 27.99 7.49 11.11
N THR A 391 28.40 8.67 11.57
CA THR A 391 29.18 8.90 12.79
C THR A 391 28.37 9.75 13.77
N VAL A 392 28.77 9.76 15.03
CA VAL A 392 28.14 10.60 16.07
C VAL A 392 28.90 11.92 16.18
N VAL A 393 28.17 13.03 16.11
CA VAL A 393 28.67 14.38 16.38
C VAL A 393 28.41 14.69 17.86
N GLN A 394 29.46 15.16 18.55
CA GLN A 394 29.41 15.63 19.95
C GLN A 394 28.89 17.07 20.05
#